data_AF-A0A8C0KI45-F1
#
_entry.id   AF-A0A8C0KI45-F1
#
_cell.length_a   1.000
_cell.length_b   1.000
_cell.length_c   1.000
_cell.angle_alpha   90.00
_cell.angle_beta   90.00
_cell.angle_gamma   90.00
#
_symmetry.space_group_name_H-M   'P 1'
#
loop_
_entity.id
_entity.type
_entity.pdbx_description
1 polymer ?
#
loop_
_entity_poly.entity_id
_entity_poly.type
_entity_poly.pdbx_seq_one_letter_code
_entity_poly.pdbx_strand_id
1 'polypeptide(L)'
;AHLLSPLMIKYLKSIVIKESYEVATALENQSHKIRYSDSVENGSIIFSLSGVAFLLMDAKECFISAEEIFLAKIEKFINIHQKSFLVLSAALHGPEEWKLMFRIQQRFLGSNLRILPVHNTVNAINLMCTIAKTASKPYTDRICYRMITTEAYIIEQSPVWKTLQKLKLSSDPFNLN
;
A
#
# COMPACT_ATOMS: atom_id res chain seq x y z
N ALA A 1 -24.07 -3.11 -13.83
CA ALA A 1 -23.70 -3.51 -12.45
C ALA A 1 -23.01 -4.87 -12.51
N HIS A 2 -21.67 -4.90 -12.56
CA HIS A 2 -20.93 -6.15 -12.38
C HIS A 2 -20.67 -6.35 -10.89
N LEU A 3 -21.57 -7.07 -10.23
CA LEU A 3 -21.28 -7.67 -8.93
C LEU A 3 -20.11 -8.64 -9.15
N LEU A 4 -18.96 -8.32 -8.57
CA LEU A 4 -17.93 -9.32 -8.33
C LEU A 4 -18.56 -10.43 -7.48
N SER A 5 -18.39 -11.68 -7.90
CA SER A 5 -19.00 -12.82 -7.23
C SER A 5 -18.55 -12.90 -5.75
N PRO A 6 -19.38 -13.40 -4.83
CA PRO A 6 -19.01 -13.60 -3.43
C PRO A 6 -17.75 -14.47 -3.26
N LEU A 7 -17.49 -15.38 -4.22
CA LEU A 7 -16.26 -16.17 -4.28
C LEU A 7 -15.00 -15.34 -4.57
N MET A 8 -15.09 -14.31 -5.43
CA MET A 8 -13.97 -13.38 -5.66
C MET A 8 -13.63 -12.62 -4.38
N ILE A 9 -14.63 -12.15 -3.64
CA ILE A 9 -14.44 -11.46 -2.34
C ILE A 9 -13.72 -12.36 -1.33
N LYS A 10 -14.02 -13.67 -1.34
CA LYS A 10 -13.42 -14.67 -0.44
C LYS A 10 -11.97 -15.02 -0.78
N TYR A 11 -11.55 -14.86 -2.04
CA TYR A 11 -10.16 -15.10 -2.49
C TYR A 11 -9.25 -13.86 -2.39
N LEU A 12 -9.79 -12.67 -2.05
CA LEU A 12 -9.17 -11.37 -2.35
C LEU A 12 -8.27 -10.76 -1.25
N LYS A 13 -7.95 -11.45 -0.15
CA LYS A 13 -7.22 -10.83 0.98
C LYS A 13 -6.39 -11.83 1.80
N SER A 14 -5.51 -12.62 1.16
CA SER A 14 -4.58 -13.44 1.94
C SER A 14 -3.51 -12.56 2.59
N ILE A 15 -3.38 -12.69 3.92
CA ILE A 15 -2.35 -12.01 4.68
C ILE A 15 -1.46 -13.05 5.34
N VAL A 16 -0.14 -12.93 5.18
CA VAL A 16 0.83 -13.78 5.87
C VAL A 16 1.32 -13.06 7.12
N ILE A 17 1.21 -13.68 8.30
CA ILE A 17 1.57 -13.09 9.59
C ILE A 17 2.51 -14.00 10.37
N LYS A 18 3.47 -13.42 11.11
CA LYS A 18 4.19 -14.08 12.19
C LYS A 18 4.02 -13.33 13.51
N GLU A 19 3.49 -14.05 14.51
CA GLU A 19 3.33 -13.63 15.91
C GLU A 19 2.75 -12.22 16.15
N SER A 20 1.67 -11.87 15.45
CA SER A 20 0.89 -10.66 15.76
C SER A 20 -0.58 -11.00 15.96
N TYR A 21 -0.90 -11.63 17.09
CA TYR A 21 -2.22 -12.21 17.36
C TYR A 21 -3.33 -11.16 17.39
N GLU A 22 -3.13 -10.02 18.06
CA GLU A 22 -4.11 -8.93 18.11
C GLU A 22 -4.43 -8.38 16.71
N VAL A 23 -3.40 -8.15 15.90
CA VAL A 23 -3.55 -7.66 14.53
C VAL A 23 -4.20 -8.72 13.65
N ALA A 24 -3.84 -9.99 13.82
CA ALA A 24 -4.46 -11.10 13.09
C ALA A 24 -5.96 -11.20 13.38
N THR A 25 -6.36 -11.20 14.65
CA THR A 25 -7.78 -11.24 15.05
C THR A 25 -8.55 -10.04 14.48
N ALA A 26 -7.98 -8.83 14.56
CA ALA A 26 -8.64 -7.64 14.03
C ALA A 26 -8.78 -7.70 12.49
N LEU A 27 -7.80 -8.26 11.78
CA LEU A 27 -7.88 -8.46 10.33
C LEU A 27 -8.89 -9.56 9.95
N GLU A 28 -8.98 -10.64 10.72
CA GLU A 28 -10.01 -11.68 10.55
C GLU A 28 -11.41 -11.11 10.69
N ASN A 29 -11.64 -10.26 11.70
CA ASN A 29 -12.90 -9.54 11.90
C ASN A 29 -13.25 -8.62 10.72
N GLN A 30 -12.26 -8.14 9.97
CA GLN A 30 -12.45 -7.37 8.73
C GLN A 30 -12.58 -8.25 7.47
N SER A 31 -12.87 -9.55 7.64
CA SER A 31 -13.03 -10.54 6.57
C SER A 31 -11.76 -10.75 5.72
N HIS A 32 -10.56 -10.60 6.31
CA HIS A 32 -9.31 -11.01 5.68
C HIS A 32 -9.03 -12.49 5.97
N LYS A 33 -8.40 -13.20 5.03
CA LYS A 33 -7.98 -14.59 5.22
C LYS A 33 -6.53 -14.62 5.71
N ILE A 34 -6.32 -15.01 6.96
CA ILE A 34 -4.97 -15.05 7.54
C ILE A 34 -4.29 -16.40 7.25
N ARG A 35 -2.99 -16.35 7.01
CA ARG A 35 -2.08 -17.48 6.94
C ARG A 35 -0.91 -17.20 7.87
N TYR A 36 -0.65 -18.09 8.81
CA TYR A 36 0.54 -17.98 9.66
C TYR A 36 1.74 -18.61 8.95
N SER A 37 2.92 -18.02 9.12
CA SER A 37 4.15 -18.53 8.51
C SER A 37 5.36 -18.28 9.39
N ASP A 38 6.14 -19.33 9.64
CA ASP A 38 7.37 -19.21 10.43
C ASP A 38 8.57 -18.71 9.61
N SER A 39 8.43 -18.73 8.27
CA SER A 39 9.48 -18.33 7.33
C SER A 39 9.67 -16.82 7.18
N VAL A 40 8.75 -16.01 7.69
CA VAL A 40 8.85 -14.53 7.63
C VAL A 40 9.47 -13.98 8.91
N GLU A 41 9.86 -12.70 8.89
CA GLU A 41 10.39 -12.05 10.09
C GLU A 41 9.30 -11.83 11.15
N ASN A 42 9.70 -11.85 12.42
CA ASN A 42 8.74 -11.66 13.51
C ASN A 42 8.06 -10.27 13.41
N GLY A 43 6.74 -10.19 13.54
CA GLY A 43 5.96 -8.97 13.34
C GLY A 43 5.75 -8.60 11.87
N SER A 44 6.12 -9.47 10.92
CA SER A 44 5.85 -9.26 9.51
C SER A 44 4.39 -9.54 9.15
N ILE A 45 3.83 -8.68 8.30
CA ILE A 45 2.49 -8.79 7.75
C ILE A 45 2.56 -8.53 6.24
N ILE A 46 2.23 -9.55 5.44
CA ILE A 46 2.35 -9.48 3.97
C ILE A 46 0.97 -9.56 3.34
N PHE A 47 0.58 -8.52 2.60
CA PHE A 47 -0.63 -8.51 1.79
C PHE A 47 -0.33 -9.08 0.40
N SER A 48 -0.63 -10.36 0.20
CA SER A 48 -0.15 -11.10 -0.99
C SER A 48 -0.60 -10.50 -2.32
N LEU A 49 -1.79 -9.89 -2.38
CA LEU A 49 -2.34 -9.34 -3.63
C LEU A 49 -1.81 -7.95 -3.98
N SER A 50 -1.33 -7.19 -3.01
CA SER A 50 -0.69 -5.89 -3.26
C SER A 50 0.84 -6.02 -3.37
N GLY A 51 1.39 -7.13 -2.90
CA GLY A 51 2.83 -7.33 -2.76
C GLY A 51 3.46 -6.40 -1.72
N VAL A 52 2.65 -5.75 -0.89
CA VAL A 52 3.10 -4.85 0.18
C VAL A 52 3.35 -5.66 1.44
N ALA A 53 4.48 -5.39 2.08
CA ALA A 53 4.85 -5.99 3.35
C ALA A 53 5.01 -4.90 4.41
N PHE A 54 4.61 -5.23 5.64
CA PHE A 54 4.75 -4.40 6.82
C PHE A 54 5.56 -5.14 7.88
N LEU A 55 6.42 -4.42 8.59
CA LEU A 55 7.11 -4.91 9.78
C LEU A 55 6.61 -4.09 10.97
N LEU A 56 5.96 -4.73 11.94
CA LEU A 56 5.51 -4.09 13.18
C LEU A 56 6.63 -4.08 14.21
N MET A 57 6.87 -2.91 14.80
CA MET A 57 7.85 -2.71 15.86
C MET A 57 7.35 -1.69 16.89
N ASP A 58 7.57 -1.96 18.17
CA ASP A 58 7.37 -0.97 19.24
C ASP A 58 8.66 -0.17 19.45
N ALA A 59 8.55 1.16 19.46
CA ALA A 59 9.66 2.05 19.78
C ALA A 59 10.25 1.74 21.17
N LYS A 60 9.42 1.36 22.15
CA LYS A 60 9.89 0.96 23.48
C LYS A 60 10.80 -0.27 23.44
N GLU A 61 10.43 -1.27 22.66
CA GLU A 61 11.26 -2.46 22.46
C GLU A 61 12.58 -2.12 21.76
N CYS A 62 12.55 -1.17 20.82
CA CYS A 62 13.76 -0.68 20.15
C CYS A 62 14.71 0.05 21.11
N PHE A 63 14.20 0.71 22.15
CA PHE A 63 15.03 1.36 23.16
C PHE A 63 15.63 0.38 24.18
N ILE A 64 14.95 -0.75 24.44
CA ILE A 64 15.40 -1.78 25.39
C ILE A 64 16.38 -2.75 24.72
N SER A 65 16.19 -3.03 23.43
CA SER A 65 17.06 -3.94 22.67
C SER A 65 18.36 -3.27 22.22
N ALA A 66 19.40 -4.08 22.02
CA ALA A 66 20.62 -3.62 21.36
C ALA A 66 20.29 -3.20 19.92
N GLU A 67 20.89 -2.09 19.48
CA GLU A 67 20.56 -1.47 18.20
C GLU A 67 20.77 -2.43 17.02
N GLU A 68 21.83 -3.21 17.08
CA GLU A 68 22.20 -4.17 16.04
C GLU A 68 21.12 -5.22 15.82
N ILE A 69 20.38 -5.59 16.87
CA ILE A 69 19.34 -6.63 16.80
C ILE A 69 18.19 -6.15 15.92
N PHE A 70 17.66 -4.96 16.20
CA PHE A 70 16.51 -4.47 15.44
C PHE A 70 16.91 -3.98 14.05
N LEU A 71 18.11 -3.42 13.88
CA LEU A 71 18.60 -3.03 12.56
C LEU A 71 18.80 -4.26 11.66
N ALA A 72 19.37 -5.35 12.17
CA ALA A 72 19.52 -6.60 11.41
C ALA A 72 18.14 -7.18 11.01
N LYS A 73 17.15 -7.09 11.91
CA LYS A 73 15.76 -7.48 11.62
C LYS A 73 15.16 -6.66 10.47
N ILE A 74 15.32 -5.34 10.50
CA ILE A 74 14.86 -4.44 9.43
C ILE A 74 15.58 -4.75 8.12
N GLU A 75 16.90 -4.93 8.15
CA GLU A 75 17.73 -5.23 6.98
C GLU A 75 17.28 -6.54 6.30
N LYS A 76 17.09 -7.61 7.08
CA LYS A 76 16.58 -8.87 6.56
C LYS A 76 15.20 -8.73 5.92
N PHE A 77 14.32 -7.94 6.54
CA PHE A 77 12.98 -7.68 6.02
C PHE A 77 12.99 -6.93 4.68
N ILE A 78 13.77 -5.86 4.54
CA ILE A 78 13.81 -5.06 3.30
C ILE A 78 14.47 -5.80 2.14
N ASN A 79 15.42 -6.69 2.42
CA ASN A 79 16.07 -7.52 1.41
C ASN A 79 15.12 -8.55 0.77
N ILE A 80 14.05 -8.94 1.48
CA ILE A 80 13.05 -9.89 0.98
C ILE A 80 11.91 -9.16 0.24
N HIS A 81 11.55 -7.96 0.68
CA HIS A 81 10.32 -7.29 0.23
C HIS A 81 10.57 -5.97 -0.49
N GLN A 82 10.16 -5.89 -1.77
CA GLN A 82 10.34 -4.67 -2.58
C GLN A 82 9.49 -3.47 -2.11
N LYS A 83 8.29 -3.71 -1.59
CA LYS A 83 7.38 -2.67 -1.06
C LYS A 83 7.26 -2.81 0.45
N SER A 84 8.33 -2.44 1.14
CA SER A 84 8.49 -2.58 2.59
C SER A 84 8.09 -1.32 3.35
N PHE A 85 7.29 -1.50 4.41
CA PHE A 85 6.93 -0.45 5.34
C PHE A 85 7.26 -0.88 6.78
N LEU A 86 8.01 -0.07 7.51
CA LEU A 86 8.19 -0.25 8.96
C LEU A 86 7.08 0.52 9.67
N VAL A 87 6.24 -0.18 10.41
CA VAL A 87 5.19 0.41 11.24
C VAL A 87 5.73 0.52 12.66
N LEU A 88 6.13 1.73 13.03
CA LEU A 88 6.73 2.01 14.34
C LEU A 88 5.66 2.54 15.29
N SER A 89 5.26 1.71 16.26
CA SER A 89 4.28 2.10 17.28
C SER A 89 4.94 2.78 18.46
N ALA A 90 4.38 3.92 18.88
CA ALA A 90 4.71 4.56 20.14
C ALA A 90 3.48 5.25 20.72
N ALA A 91 3.34 5.25 22.05
CA ALA A 91 2.22 5.93 22.72
C ALA A 91 2.23 7.44 22.43
N LEU A 92 3.43 8.04 22.42
CA LEU A 92 3.67 9.42 22.03
C LEU A 92 4.93 9.45 21.15
N HIS A 93 4.87 10.14 20.01
CA HIS A 93 6.06 10.36 19.17
C HIS A 93 6.79 11.59 19.69
N GLY A 94 7.53 11.41 20.77
CA GLY A 94 8.36 12.43 21.40
C GLY A 94 9.72 12.58 20.73
N PRO A 95 10.58 13.47 21.25
CA PRO A 95 11.90 13.73 20.66
C PRO A 95 12.77 12.48 20.53
N GLU A 96 12.71 11.55 21.47
CA GLU A 96 13.49 10.31 21.42
C GLU A 96 12.98 9.35 20.34
N GLU A 97 11.66 9.21 20.20
CA GLU A 97 11.06 8.42 19.13
C GLU A 97 11.37 9.00 17.75
N TRP A 98 11.33 10.33 17.61
CA TRP A 98 11.75 11.00 16.38
C TRP A 98 13.23 10.80 16.08
N LYS A 99 14.09 10.85 17.10
CA LYS A 99 15.52 10.58 16.96
C LYS A 99 15.79 9.14 16.55
N LEU A 100 15.05 8.17 17.10
CA LEU A 100 15.09 6.77 16.68
C LEU A 100 14.67 6.63 15.21
N MET A 101 13.54 7.21 14.81
CA MET A 101 13.07 7.19 13.43
C MET A 101 14.10 7.80 12.48
N PHE A 102 14.66 8.95 12.84
CA PHE A 102 15.69 9.63 12.05
C PHE A 102 16.92 8.75 11.87
N ARG A 103 17.39 8.09 12.94
CA ARG A 103 18.52 7.15 12.87
C ARG A 103 18.25 5.97 11.95
N ILE A 104 17.06 5.35 12.04
CA ILE A 104 16.66 4.28 11.14
C ILE A 104 16.62 4.78 9.70
N GLN A 105 16.02 5.95 9.45
CA GLN A 105 15.97 6.56 8.11
C GLN A 105 17.37 6.82 7.54
N GLN A 106 18.29 7.36 8.35
CA GLN A 106 19.67 7.60 7.91
C GLN A 106 20.40 6.29 7.60
N ARG A 107 20.23 5.25 8.43
CA ARG A 107 20.84 3.94 8.22
C ARG A 107 20.39 3.28 6.92
N PHE A 108 19.11 3.42 6.59
CA PHE A 108 18.48 2.81 5.43
C PHE A 108 18.18 3.81 4.31
N LEU A 109 18.91 4.93 4.26
CA LEU A 109 18.73 5.96 3.27
C LEU A 109 19.04 5.40 1.87
N GLY A 110 18.15 5.66 0.91
CA GLY A 110 18.24 5.10 -0.45
C GLY A 110 17.76 3.65 -0.58
N SER A 111 17.39 2.99 0.53
CA SER A 111 16.67 1.71 0.46
C SER A 111 15.18 1.93 0.15
N ASN A 112 14.45 0.83 -0.04
CA ASN A 112 13.01 0.81 -0.24
C ASN A 112 12.18 0.88 1.07
N LEU A 113 12.82 1.14 2.22
CA LEU A 113 12.17 1.25 3.52
C LEU A 113 11.35 2.55 3.63
N ARG A 114 10.08 2.42 4.01
CA ARG A 114 9.20 3.54 4.37
C ARG A 114 8.74 3.41 5.80
N ILE A 115 8.94 4.42 6.63
CA ILE A 115 8.52 4.38 8.05
C ILE A 115 7.14 5.01 8.21
N LEU A 116 6.26 4.33 8.93
CA LEU A 116 4.91 4.74 9.27
C LEU A 116 4.80 4.87 10.80
N PRO A 117 4.83 6.09 11.35
CA PRO A 117 4.60 6.29 12.78
C PRO A 117 3.12 6.03 13.11
N VAL A 118 2.85 5.21 14.13
CA VAL A 118 1.50 4.90 14.58
C VAL A 118 1.38 4.99 16.10
N HIS A 119 0.18 5.35 16.58
CA HIS A 119 -0.08 5.54 18.01
C HIS A 119 -0.78 4.35 18.68
N ASN A 120 -1.48 3.53 17.89
CA ASN A 120 -2.22 2.37 18.38
C ASN A 120 -2.44 1.35 17.25
N THR A 121 -2.83 0.14 17.66
CA THR A 121 -3.06 -1.01 16.76
C THR A 121 -4.16 -0.74 15.73
N VAL A 122 -5.23 -0.04 16.12
CA VAL A 122 -6.37 0.27 15.21
C VAL A 122 -5.91 1.17 14.05
N ASN A 123 -5.13 2.21 14.36
CA ASN A 123 -4.55 3.11 13.37
C ASN A 123 -3.56 2.37 12.48
N ALA A 124 -2.75 1.48 13.05
CA ALA A 124 -1.84 0.63 12.29
C ALA A 124 -2.60 -0.24 11.28
N ILE A 125 -3.64 -0.95 11.72
CA ILE A 125 -4.46 -1.80 10.84
C ILE A 125 -5.12 -0.99 9.73
N ASN A 126 -5.76 0.14 10.07
CA ASN A 126 -6.43 0.99 9.09
C ASN A 126 -5.45 1.51 8.04
N LEU A 127 -4.26 1.94 8.46
CA LEU A 127 -3.21 2.43 7.58
C LEU A 127 -2.67 1.31 6.67
N MET A 128 -2.35 0.14 7.25
CA MET A 128 -1.89 -1.03 6.50
C MET A 128 -2.91 -1.46 5.45
N CYS A 129 -4.19 -1.60 5.84
CA CYS A 129 -5.29 -1.93 4.94
C CYS A 129 -5.46 -0.89 3.84
N THR A 130 -5.33 0.40 4.16
CA THR A 130 -5.46 1.47 3.17
C THR A 130 -4.34 1.41 2.13
N ILE A 131 -3.08 1.34 2.58
CA ILE A 131 -1.91 1.23 1.69
C ILE A 131 -1.99 -0.04 0.85
N ALA A 132 -2.35 -1.18 1.44
CA ALA A 132 -2.47 -2.43 0.71
C ALA A 132 -3.58 -2.36 -0.35
N LYS A 133 -4.72 -1.73 -0.04
CA LYS A 133 -5.82 -1.52 -1.01
C LYS A 133 -5.36 -0.63 -2.16
N THR A 134 -4.77 0.53 -1.86
CA THR A 134 -4.34 1.49 -2.90
C THR A 134 -3.20 0.97 -3.76
N ALA A 135 -2.34 0.10 -3.22
CA ALA A 135 -1.26 -0.55 -3.95
C ALA A 135 -1.68 -1.81 -4.73
N SER A 136 -2.93 -2.27 -4.59
CA SER A 136 -3.40 -3.48 -5.28
C SER A 136 -3.75 -3.19 -6.75
N LYS A 137 -3.19 -4.01 -7.66
CA LYS A 137 -3.39 -3.86 -9.11
C LYS A 137 -4.87 -3.79 -9.53
N PRO A 138 -5.79 -4.64 -9.02
CA PRO A 138 -7.20 -4.55 -9.39
C PRO A 138 -7.87 -3.24 -8.97
N TYR A 139 -7.40 -2.61 -7.88
CA TYR A 139 -7.93 -1.32 -7.44
C TYR A 139 -7.40 -0.18 -8.30
N THR A 140 -6.10 -0.18 -8.60
CA THR A 140 -5.48 0.80 -9.51
C THR A 140 -6.09 0.71 -10.91
N ASP A 141 -6.22 -0.49 -11.47
CA ASP A 141 -6.82 -0.71 -12.80
C ASP A 141 -8.26 -0.18 -12.86
N ARG A 142 -9.04 -0.37 -11.78
CA ARG A 142 -10.41 0.16 -11.69
C ARG A 142 -10.44 1.68 -11.66
N ILE A 143 -9.51 2.33 -10.97
CA ILE A 143 -9.41 3.80 -10.94
C ILE A 143 -9.02 4.31 -12.34
N CYS A 144 -7.96 3.75 -12.93
CA CYS A 144 -7.50 4.10 -14.26
C CYS A 144 -8.61 3.94 -15.30
N TYR A 145 -9.32 2.81 -15.27
CA TYR A 145 -10.46 2.57 -16.15
C TYR A 145 -11.53 3.66 -16.01
N ARG A 146 -11.92 4.00 -14.78
CA ARG A 146 -12.91 5.07 -14.55
C ARG A 146 -12.43 6.42 -15.06
N MET A 147 -11.17 6.77 -14.81
CA MET A 147 -10.58 8.02 -15.30
C MET A 147 -10.60 8.08 -16.82
N ILE A 148 -10.14 7.03 -17.51
CA ILE A 148 -10.09 6.95 -18.97
C ILE A 148 -11.51 7.05 -19.57
N THR A 149 -12.48 6.33 -18.99
CA THR A 149 -13.88 6.41 -19.45
C THR A 149 -14.47 7.80 -19.25
N THR A 150 -14.19 8.45 -18.11
CA THR A 150 -14.65 9.82 -17.86
C THR A 150 -13.98 10.82 -18.79
N GLU A 151 -12.68 10.68 -19.05
CA GLU A 151 -11.95 11.50 -20.01
C GLU A 151 -12.55 11.36 -21.42
N ALA A 152 -12.76 10.12 -21.89
CA ALA A 152 -13.41 9.85 -23.17
C ALA A 152 -14.79 10.49 -23.26
N TYR A 153 -15.61 10.36 -22.21
CA TYR A 153 -16.93 10.99 -22.15
C TYR A 153 -16.86 12.53 -22.22
N ILE A 154 -15.94 13.15 -21.47
CA ILE A 154 -15.74 14.61 -21.50
C ILE A 154 -15.32 15.07 -22.91
N ILE A 155 -14.41 14.34 -23.55
CA ILE A 155 -13.95 14.63 -24.91
C ILE A 155 -15.09 14.48 -25.92
N GLU A 156 -15.85 13.38 -25.86
CA GLU A 156 -16.98 13.12 -26.74
C GLU A 156 -18.11 14.14 -26.58
N GLN A 157 -18.35 14.63 -25.36
CA GLN A 157 -19.37 15.65 -25.10
C GLN A 157 -18.87 17.07 -25.30
N SER A 158 -17.56 17.28 -25.44
CA SER A 158 -16.97 18.62 -25.58
C SER A 158 -17.42 19.32 -26.87
N PRO A 159 -18.10 20.49 -26.76
CA PRO A 159 -18.49 21.28 -27.93
C PRO A 159 -17.28 21.79 -28.73
N VAL A 160 -16.20 22.13 -28.01
CA VAL A 160 -14.94 22.58 -28.60
C VAL A 160 -14.31 21.46 -29.42
N TRP A 161 -14.27 20.24 -28.87
CA TRP A 161 -13.71 19.09 -29.58
C TRP A 161 -14.51 18.74 -30.85
N LYS A 162 -15.85 18.78 -30.78
CA LYS A 162 -16.72 18.62 -31.95
C LYS A 162 -16.47 19.69 -33.02
N THR A 163 -16.21 20.92 -32.60
CA THR A 163 -15.89 22.03 -33.53
C THR A 163 -14.54 21.82 -34.21
N LEU A 164 -13.52 21.44 -33.45
CA LEU A 164 -12.18 21.13 -33.99
C LEU A 164 -12.21 19.95 -34.97
N GLN A 165 -12.99 18.90 -34.68
CA GLN A 165 -13.17 17.77 -35.60
C GLN A 165 -13.81 18.21 -36.92
N LYS A 166 -14.84 19.06 -36.89
CA LYS A 166 -15.47 19.61 -38.10
C LYS A 166 -14.49 20.44 -38.93
N LEU A 167 -13.62 21.23 -38.29
CA LEU A 167 -12.60 22.03 -38.98
C LEU A 167 -11.50 21.16 -39.63
N LYS A 168 -11.14 20.05 -38.98
CA LYS A 168 -10.22 19.04 -39.57
C LYS A 168 -10.86 18.24 -40.71
N LEU A 169 -12.17 18.00 -40.66
CA LEU A 169 -12.91 17.33 -41.73
C LEU A 169 -13.26 18.29 -42.88
N SER A 170 -13.34 19.60 -42.63
CA SER A 170 -13.54 20.61 -43.68
C SER A 170 -12.25 20.99 -44.42
N SER A 171 -11.12 20.37 -44.08
CA SER A 171 -9.83 20.52 -44.77
C SER A 171 -9.55 19.33 -45.71
N ASP A 172 -10.60 18.82 -46.37
CA ASP A 172 -10.38 18.06 -47.60
C ASP A 172 -9.79 19.01 -48.65
N PRO A 173 -8.70 18.62 -49.35
CA PRO A 173 -8.18 19.42 -50.45
C PRO A 173 -9.26 19.50 -51.51
N PHE A 174 -9.77 20.72 -51.73
CA PHE A 174 -10.67 21.04 -52.82
C PHE A 174 -10.20 20.34 -54.10
N ASN A 175 -11.06 19.48 -54.65
CA ASN A 175 -10.96 18.99 -56.02
C ASN A 175 -10.72 20.21 -56.94
N LEU A 176 -9.52 20.33 -57.47
CA LEU A 176 -9.22 21.22 -58.58
C LEU A 176 -9.52 20.44 -59.85
N ASN A 177 -10.70 20.70 -60.44
CA ASN A 177 -10.98 20.41 -61.85
C ASN A 177 -10.06 21.23 -62.76
#